data_AF-A0A061A824-F1
#
_entry.id   AF-A0A061A824-F1
#
_cell.length_a   1.000
_cell.length_b   1.000
_cell.length_c   1.000
_cell.angle_alpha   90.00
_cell.angle_beta   90.00
_cell.angle_gamma   90.00
#
_symmetry.space_group_name_H-M   'P 1'
#
loop_
_entity.id
_entity.type
_entity.pdbx_description
1 polymer ?
#
loop_
_entity_poly.entity_id
_entity_poly.type
_entity_poly.pdbx_seq_one_letter_code
_entity_poly.pdbx_strand_id
1 'polypeptide(L)'
;MTADALGSAADDLLRVVWTEIPIPRRTGLTAGRFEDLVSGGDVPVPEVVVFTARPDSSENRLDPPDPLAQTRTLTAQTLQAVQTWLTGERFTDSTLVVRTGTGVAAAGVSGLMRSVQSEHPGRFILVESDDDALTLDQLAATVGLDGPRLRVCDGRFEVPRLARANTPESSPLTIPDSRGWLLEQSRRVGP
;
A
#
# COMPACT_ATOMS: atom_id res chain seq x y z
N MET A 1 38.94 -24.62 13.08
CA MET A 1 38.29 -23.62 12.21
C MET A 1 36.79 -23.81 12.37
N THR A 2 36.22 -23.20 13.40
CA THR A 2 34.83 -23.40 13.85
C THR A 2 33.91 -22.43 13.12
N ALA A 3 32.87 -22.99 12.48
CA ALA A 3 31.77 -22.26 11.89
C ALA A 3 30.85 -21.76 13.01
N ASP A 4 31.02 -20.51 13.44
CA ASP A 4 30.11 -19.88 14.40
C ASP A 4 30.05 -18.34 14.22
N ALA A 5 29.79 -17.89 12.98
CA ALA A 5 29.77 -16.45 12.64
C ALA A 5 28.61 -16.05 11.70
N LEU A 6 27.48 -16.77 11.73
CA LEU A 6 26.28 -16.43 10.95
C LEU A 6 25.04 -16.08 11.82
N GLY A 7 25.12 -16.21 13.15
CA GLY A 7 23.98 -15.98 14.05
C GLY A 7 23.66 -14.51 14.36
N SER A 8 24.50 -13.57 13.92
CA SER A 8 24.48 -12.17 14.41
C SER A 8 23.75 -11.17 13.50
N ALA A 9 23.46 -11.55 12.25
CA ALA A 9 22.80 -10.71 11.24
C ALA A 9 21.28 -10.89 11.14
N ALA A 10 20.73 -11.96 11.75
CA ALA A 10 19.30 -12.23 11.74
C ALA A 10 18.50 -11.31 12.70
N ASP A 11 19.17 -10.74 13.71
CA ASP A 11 18.55 -9.99 14.81
C ASP A 11 18.07 -8.57 14.43
N ASP A 12 18.53 -8.05 13.29
CA ASP A 12 18.17 -6.72 12.77
C ASP A 12 17.24 -6.78 11.55
N LEU A 13 16.75 -7.97 11.18
CA LEU A 13 15.85 -8.10 10.03
C LEU A 13 14.50 -7.45 10.37
N LEU A 14 14.13 -6.41 9.62
CA LEU A 14 12.80 -5.83 9.67
C LEU A 14 11.89 -6.57 8.69
N ARG A 15 10.68 -6.90 9.14
CA ARG A 15 9.61 -7.42 8.29
C ARG A 15 8.44 -6.47 8.27
N VAL A 16 7.73 -6.43 7.14
CA VAL A 16 6.44 -5.76 7.05
C VAL A 16 5.40 -6.66 7.73
N VAL A 17 4.70 -6.11 8.72
CA VAL A 17 3.50 -6.70 9.32
C VAL A 17 2.30 -5.84 8.97
N TRP A 18 1.20 -6.48 8.62
CA TRP A 18 -0.08 -5.80 8.38
C TRP A 18 -0.79 -5.66 9.72
N THR A 19 -1.12 -4.43 10.10
CA THR A 19 -1.80 -4.13 11.36
C THR A 19 -3.19 -3.64 11.06
N GLU A 20 -4.20 -4.31 11.61
CA GLU A 20 -5.59 -3.91 11.50
C GLU A 20 -5.81 -2.52 12.12
N ILE A 21 -6.59 -1.72 11.44
CA ILE A 21 -7.04 -0.40 11.89
C ILE A 21 -8.57 -0.36 11.88
N PRO A 22 -9.20 0.51 12.69
CA PRO A 22 -10.62 0.74 12.61
C PRO A 22 -11.03 1.13 11.19
N ILE A 23 -12.23 0.70 10.77
CA ILE A 23 -12.79 1.07 9.47
C ILE A 23 -12.79 2.60 9.35
N PRO A 24 -12.25 3.17 8.25
CA PRO A 24 -12.19 4.60 8.06
C PRO A 24 -13.59 5.20 8.07
N ARG A 25 -13.79 6.23 8.89
CA ARG A 25 -15.07 6.93 8.94
C ARG A 25 -15.26 7.75 7.67
N ARG A 26 -16.51 7.83 7.19
CA ARG A 26 -16.85 8.72 6.07
C ARG A 26 -16.35 10.13 6.34
N THR A 27 -15.69 10.71 5.35
CA THR A 27 -15.03 12.02 5.43
C THR A 27 -15.87 13.14 4.83
N GLY A 28 -16.94 12.82 4.08
CA GLY A 28 -17.72 13.82 3.32
C GLY A 28 -17.02 14.35 2.07
N LEU A 29 -15.84 13.80 1.74
CA LEU A 29 -15.11 14.14 0.53
C LEU A 29 -15.89 13.72 -0.72
N THR A 30 -15.82 14.54 -1.75
CA THR A 30 -16.31 14.18 -3.08
C THR A 30 -15.44 13.08 -3.68
N ALA A 31 -16.07 12.01 -4.16
CA ALA A 31 -15.39 10.86 -4.74
C ALA A 31 -15.92 10.55 -6.14
N GLY A 32 -15.02 10.24 -7.08
CA GLY A 32 -15.39 9.83 -8.43
C GLY A 32 -14.43 8.81 -9.03
N ARG A 33 -14.80 8.25 -10.18
CA ARG A 33 -13.97 7.30 -10.90
C ARG A 33 -13.06 8.01 -11.89
N PHE A 34 -11.84 7.53 -12.04
CA PHE A 34 -10.86 8.10 -12.96
C PHE A 34 -11.37 8.06 -14.40
N GLU A 35 -12.01 6.96 -14.78
CA GLU A 35 -12.53 6.70 -16.13
C GLU A 35 -13.58 7.74 -16.55
N ASP A 36 -14.42 8.20 -15.61
CA ASP A 36 -15.44 9.21 -15.86
C ASP A 36 -14.82 10.58 -16.21
N LEU A 37 -13.65 10.89 -15.63
CA LEU A 37 -12.96 12.16 -15.84
C LEU A 37 -12.19 12.21 -17.15
N VAL A 38 -11.71 11.06 -17.63
CA VAL A 38 -10.93 10.96 -18.88
C VAL A 38 -11.77 10.65 -20.12
N SER A 39 -13.04 10.22 -19.95
CA SER A 39 -13.95 9.90 -21.07
C SER A 39 -14.51 11.12 -21.83
N GLY A 40 -14.12 12.34 -21.45
CA GLY A 40 -14.45 13.58 -22.16
C GLY A 40 -15.62 14.33 -21.52
N GLY A 41 -15.30 15.45 -20.88
CA GLY A 41 -16.25 16.38 -20.28
C GLY A 41 -15.54 17.36 -19.36
N ASP A 42 -16.06 18.58 -19.28
CA ASP A 42 -15.62 19.57 -18.27
C ASP A 42 -16.33 19.31 -16.94
N VAL A 43 -16.14 18.10 -16.42
CA VAL A 43 -16.70 17.68 -15.14
C VAL A 43 -15.75 18.18 -14.04
N PRO A 44 -16.27 18.80 -12.96
CA PRO A 44 -15.45 19.19 -11.83
C PRO A 44 -14.73 17.95 -11.25
N VAL A 45 -13.43 18.10 -10.98
CA VAL A 45 -12.61 17.02 -10.43
C VAL A 45 -12.97 16.85 -8.95
N PRO A 46 -13.36 15.64 -8.49
CA PRO A 46 -13.59 15.37 -7.08
C PRO A 46 -12.29 15.46 -6.26
N GLU A 47 -12.44 15.64 -4.96
CA GLU A 47 -11.30 15.63 -4.02
C GLU A 47 -10.56 14.29 -4.02
N VAL A 48 -11.30 13.19 -4.21
CA VAL A 48 -10.74 11.85 -4.34
C VAL A 48 -11.16 11.19 -5.64
N VAL A 49 -10.18 10.73 -6.40
CA VAL A 49 -10.41 10.00 -7.65
C VAL A 49 -9.93 8.58 -7.48
N VAL A 50 -10.75 7.61 -7.89
CA VAL A 50 -10.43 6.18 -7.79
C VAL A 50 -10.12 5.62 -9.17
N PHE A 51 -8.94 5.03 -9.31
CA PHE A 51 -8.56 4.21 -10.46
C PHE A 51 -8.50 2.73 -10.05
N THR A 52 -9.20 1.85 -10.78
CA THR A 52 -9.22 0.42 -10.46
C THR A 52 -8.27 -0.35 -11.38
N ALA A 53 -7.08 -0.67 -10.87
CA ALA A 53 -6.07 -1.49 -11.51
C ALA A 53 -6.30 -2.98 -11.20
N ARG A 54 -7.37 -3.56 -11.74
CA ARG A 54 -7.62 -5.01 -11.71
C ARG A 54 -7.75 -5.55 -13.14
N PRO A 55 -7.30 -6.79 -13.39
CA PRO A 55 -7.58 -7.41 -14.68
C PRO A 55 -9.08 -7.62 -14.84
N ASP A 56 -9.56 -7.50 -16.07
CA ASP A 56 -10.91 -7.91 -16.41
C ASP A 56 -11.09 -9.38 -16.06
N SER A 57 -12.19 -9.70 -15.37
CA SER A 57 -12.55 -11.07 -15.08
C SER A 57 -12.86 -11.79 -16.39
N SER A 58 -11.92 -12.60 -16.88
CA SER A 58 -12.15 -13.44 -18.05
C SER A 58 -13.28 -14.42 -17.75
N GLU A 59 -14.39 -14.32 -18.48
CA GLU A 59 -15.51 -15.26 -18.34
C GLU A 59 -15.12 -16.69 -18.77
N ASN A 60 -14.10 -16.82 -19.62
CA ASN A 60 -13.63 -18.10 -20.14
C ASN A 60 -12.60 -18.77 -19.22
N ARG A 61 -13.08 -19.58 -18.27
CA ARG A 61 -12.21 -20.37 -17.37
C ARG A 61 -11.34 -21.43 -18.05
N LEU A 62 -11.63 -21.80 -19.30
CA LEU A 62 -10.89 -22.82 -20.04
C LEU A 62 -9.61 -22.28 -20.71
N ASP A 63 -9.47 -20.96 -20.82
CA ASP A 63 -8.28 -20.31 -21.38
C ASP A 63 -7.89 -19.11 -20.49
N PRO A 64 -7.31 -19.37 -19.31
CA PRO A 64 -6.91 -18.31 -18.40
C PRO A 64 -5.84 -17.42 -19.07
N PRO A 65 -5.90 -16.09 -18.87
CA PRO A 65 -4.93 -15.18 -19.47
C PRO A 65 -3.50 -15.47 -18.99
N ASP A 66 -2.53 -15.32 -19.88
CA ASP A 66 -1.11 -15.41 -19.54
C ASP A 66 -0.75 -14.41 -18.42
N PRO A 67 -0.28 -14.87 -17.25
CA PRO A 67 0.07 -14.00 -16.13
C PRO A 67 1.08 -12.92 -16.47
N LEU A 68 2.02 -13.20 -17.39
CA LEU A 68 3.02 -12.22 -17.80
C LEU A 68 2.39 -11.11 -18.67
N ALA A 69 1.61 -11.49 -19.67
CA ALA A 69 0.84 -10.54 -20.47
C ALA A 69 -0.08 -9.68 -19.58
N GLN A 70 -0.79 -10.31 -18.64
CA GLN A 70 -1.68 -9.61 -17.70
C GLN A 70 -0.92 -8.60 -16.83
N THR A 71 0.25 -8.99 -16.31
CA THR A 71 1.11 -8.10 -15.51
C THR A 71 1.55 -6.88 -16.33
N ARG A 72 2.00 -7.11 -17.57
CA ARG A 72 2.45 -6.03 -18.47
C ARG A 72 1.32 -5.06 -18.78
N THR A 73 0.15 -5.58 -19.18
CA THR A 73 -1.03 -4.76 -19.50
C THR A 73 -1.46 -3.93 -18.30
N LEU A 74 -1.62 -4.56 -17.13
CA LEU A 74 -2.11 -3.87 -15.94
C LEU A 74 -1.14 -2.80 -15.43
N THR A 75 0.17 -3.10 -15.47
CA THR A 75 1.20 -2.12 -15.10
C THR A 75 1.24 -0.96 -16.09
N ALA A 76 1.11 -1.22 -17.39
CA ALA A 76 1.10 -0.19 -18.42
C ALA A 76 -0.12 0.74 -18.29
N GLN A 77 -1.31 0.17 -18.05
CA GLN A 77 -2.53 0.95 -17.78
C GLN A 77 -2.39 1.82 -16.54
N THR A 78 -1.84 1.25 -15.45
CA THR A 78 -1.58 2.03 -14.22
C THR A 78 -0.59 3.15 -14.46
N LEU A 79 0.51 2.88 -15.18
CA LEU A 79 1.51 3.89 -15.53
C LEU A 79 0.88 5.03 -16.34
N GLN A 80 0.03 4.70 -17.31
CA GLN A 80 -0.69 5.69 -18.10
C GLN A 80 -1.61 6.56 -17.23
N ALA A 81 -2.39 5.95 -16.33
CA ALA A 81 -3.25 6.68 -15.40
C ALA A 81 -2.44 7.63 -14.49
N VAL A 82 -1.32 7.16 -13.95
CA VAL A 82 -0.40 7.99 -13.14
C VAL A 82 0.18 9.14 -13.97
N GLN A 83 0.63 8.89 -15.20
CA GLN A 83 1.17 9.92 -16.07
C GLN A 83 0.12 10.99 -16.39
N THR A 84 -1.09 10.58 -16.79
CA THR A 84 -2.22 11.49 -17.01
C THR A 84 -2.54 12.32 -15.77
N TRP A 85 -2.54 11.69 -14.59
CA TRP A 85 -2.77 12.37 -13.32
C TRP A 85 -1.70 13.42 -13.01
N LEU A 86 -0.43 13.09 -13.24
CA LEU A 86 0.69 13.99 -12.96
C LEU A 86 0.78 15.16 -13.94
N THR A 87 0.41 14.96 -15.20
CA THR A 87 0.45 16.01 -16.23
C THR A 87 -0.78 16.92 -16.24
N GLY A 88 -1.87 16.50 -15.59
CA GLY A 88 -3.11 17.29 -15.56
C GLY A 88 -3.11 18.32 -14.45
N GLU A 89 -3.03 19.61 -14.80
CA GLU A 89 -3.04 20.73 -13.83
C GLU A 89 -4.29 20.71 -12.93
N ARG A 90 -5.44 20.29 -13.49
CA ARG A 90 -6.72 20.18 -12.76
C ARG A 90 -6.74 19.12 -11.66
N PHE A 91 -5.74 18.25 -11.57
CA PHE A 91 -5.64 17.16 -10.58
C PHE A 91 -4.70 17.50 -9.41
N THR A 92 -4.22 18.75 -9.33
CA THR A 92 -3.20 19.15 -8.34
C THR A 92 -3.74 19.08 -6.91
N ASP A 93 -5.00 19.45 -6.70
CA ASP A 93 -5.64 19.50 -5.37
C ASP A 93 -6.39 18.21 -5.00
N SER A 94 -6.33 17.20 -5.86
CA SER A 94 -7.01 15.92 -5.67
C SER A 94 -6.02 14.81 -5.31
N THR A 95 -6.52 13.76 -4.66
CA THR A 95 -5.76 12.53 -4.40
C THR A 95 -6.22 11.39 -5.32
N LEU A 96 -5.27 10.68 -5.93
CA LEU A 96 -5.57 9.46 -6.69
C LEU A 96 -5.45 8.22 -5.80
N VAL A 97 -6.57 7.54 -5.57
CA VAL A 97 -6.62 6.21 -4.95
C VAL A 97 -6.53 5.17 -6.05
N VAL A 98 -5.43 4.40 -6.07
CA VAL A 98 -5.24 3.25 -6.95
C VAL A 98 -5.66 2.00 -6.19
N ARG A 99 -6.75 1.37 -6.61
CA ARG A 99 -7.21 0.08 -6.08
C ARG A 99 -6.68 -1.04 -6.96
N THR A 100 -6.00 -2.02 -6.39
CA THR A 100 -5.54 -3.22 -7.10
C THR A 100 -5.92 -4.48 -6.34
N GLY A 101 -5.96 -5.63 -7.01
CA GLY A 101 -6.31 -6.92 -6.39
C GLY A 101 -5.13 -7.60 -5.70
N THR A 102 -5.19 -8.92 -5.59
CA THR A 102 -4.05 -9.76 -5.21
C THR A 102 -3.52 -10.55 -6.41
N GLY A 103 -2.32 -11.14 -6.28
CA GLY A 103 -1.67 -11.95 -7.32
C GLY A 103 -0.55 -11.24 -8.07
N VAL A 104 0.02 -11.92 -9.07
CA VAL A 104 1.28 -11.51 -9.73
C VAL A 104 1.11 -10.20 -10.49
N ALA A 105 0.01 -10.02 -11.23
CA ALA A 105 -0.24 -8.78 -11.96
C ALA A 105 -0.40 -7.58 -11.01
N ALA A 106 -1.14 -7.75 -9.92
CA ALA A 106 -1.31 -6.73 -8.89
C ALA A 106 0.02 -6.43 -8.15
N ALA A 107 0.91 -7.40 -8.00
CA ALA A 107 2.24 -7.17 -7.43
C ALA A 107 3.09 -6.22 -8.31
N GLY A 108 2.97 -6.30 -9.64
CA GLY A 108 3.59 -5.36 -10.58
C GLY A 108 3.10 -3.92 -10.35
N VAL A 109 1.78 -3.74 -10.25
CA VAL A 109 1.14 -2.45 -9.91
C VAL A 109 1.63 -1.94 -8.55
N SER A 110 1.71 -2.82 -7.55
CA SER A 110 2.14 -2.46 -6.19
C SER A 110 3.61 -2.05 -6.13
N GLY A 111 4.46 -2.63 -6.97
CA GLY A 111 5.85 -2.22 -7.17
C GLY A 111 5.95 -0.83 -7.79
N LEU A 112 5.23 -0.59 -8.90
CA LEU A 112 5.15 0.72 -9.56
C LEU A 112 4.68 1.82 -8.59
N MET A 113 3.57 1.59 -7.89
CA MET A 113 3.00 2.58 -6.97
C MET A 113 3.92 2.90 -5.80
N ARG A 114 4.77 1.96 -5.37
CA ARG A 114 5.79 2.23 -4.35
C ARG A 114 6.83 3.24 -4.84
N SER A 115 7.24 3.17 -6.11
CA SER A 115 8.11 4.19 -6.73
C SER A 115 7.39 5.53 -6.81
N VAL A 116 6.18 5.54 -7.38
CA VAL A 116 5.36 6.75 -7.54
C VAL A 116 5.14 7.47 -6.21
N GLN A 117 4.84 6.75 -5.13
CA GLN A 117 4.64 7.31 -3.80
C GLN A 117 5.91 7.90 -3.20
N SER A 118 7.09 7.35 -3.53
CA SER A 118 8.36 7.89 -3.06
C SER A 118 8.74 9.19 -3.78
N GLU A 119 8.33 9.32 -5.04
CA GLU A 119 8.60 10.50 -5.88
C GLU A 119 7.55 11.61 -5.70
N HIS A 120 6.29 11.23 -5.37
CA HIS A 120 5.16 12.14 -5.20
C HIS A 120 4.41 11.91 -3.87
N PRO A 121 5.01 12.26 -2.72
CA PRO A 121 4.38 12.08 -1.41
C PRO A 121 3.03 12.81 -1.31
N GLY A 122 2.04 12.15 -0.68
CA GLY A 122 0.73 12.74 -0.38
C GLY A 122 -0.25 12.83 -1.55
N ARG A 123 0.16 12.48 -2.79
CA ARG A 123 -0.72 12.55 -3.98
C ARG A 123 -1.42 11.25 -4.33
N PHE A 124 -0.91 10.12 -3.83
CA PHE A 124 -1.36 8.79 -4.20
C PHE A 124 -1.56 7.88 -3.00
N ILE A 125 -2.64 7.11 -3.03
CA ILE A 125 -2.92 6.04 -2.07
C ILE A 125 -3.09 4.73 -2.84
N LEU A 126 -2.48 3.66 -2.37
CA LEU A 126 -2.65 2.32 -2.90
C LEU A 126 -3.54 1.52 -1.95
N VAL A 127 -4.60 0.93 -2.48
CA VAL A 127 -5.49 0.00 -1.77
C VAL A 127 -5.40 -1.38 -2.43
N GLU A 128 -4.81 -2.35 -1.75
CA GLU A 128 -4.73 -3.75 -2.17
C GLU A 128 -5.97 -4.50 -1.65
N SER A 129 -6.90 -4.87 -2.53
CA SER A 129 -8.16 -5.54 -2.18
C SER A 129 -8.80 -6.25 -3.37
N ASP A 130 -9.14 -7.53 -3.18
CA ASP A 130 -10.02 -8.28 -4.08
C ASP A 130 -11.52 -8.06 -3.77
N ASP A 131 -11.85 -7.35 -2.69
CA ASP A 131 -13.22 -7.16 -2.21
C ASP A 131 -14.01 -6.17 -3.09
N ASP A 132 -14.89 -6.70 -3.92
CA ASP A 132 -15.76 -5.93 -4.82
C ASP A 132 -16.89 -5.17 -4.13
N ALA A 133 -17.11 -5.38 -2.82
CA ALA A 133 -18.08 -4.62 -2.05
C ALA A 133 -17.54 -3.24 -1.60
N LEU A 134 -16.26 -2.93 -1.83
CA LEU A 134 -15.70 -1.62 -1.50
C LEU A 134 -16.37 -0.49 -2.28
N THR A 135 -17.04 0.39 -1.54
CA THR A 135 -17.71 1.58 -2.08
C THR A 135 -16.70 2.70 -2.36
N LEU A 136 -17.07 3.64 -3.25
CA LEU A 136 -16.27 4.85 -3.50
C LEU A 136 -16.05 5.66 -2.21
N ASP A 137 -17.07 5.78 -1.34
CA ASP A 137 -16.95 6.47 -0.07
C ASP A 137 -15.90 5.84 0.87
N GLN A 138 -15.85 4.50 0.92
CA GLN A 138 -14.86 3.79 1.73
C GLN A 138 -13.44 3.98 1.19
N LEU A 139 -13.28 3.99 -0.13
CA LEU A 139 -12.00 4.27 -0.78
C LEU A 139 -11.59 5.73 -0.55
N ALA A 140 -12.51 6.68 -0.63
CA ALA A 140 -12.26 8.09 -0.35
C ALA A 140 -11.86 8.36 1.11
N ALA A 141 -12.47 7.64 2.05
CA ALA A 141 -12.13 7.74 3.46
C ALA A 141 -10.69 7.32 3.79
N THR A 142 -10.00 6.59 2.90
CA THR A 142 -8.59 6.21 3.09
C THR A 142 -7.63 7.40 3.10
N VAL A 143 -8.02 8.54 2.52
CA VAL A 143 -7.20 9.78 2.50
C VAL A 143 -6.96 10.33 3.90
N GLY A 144 -7.85 10.07 4.85
CA GLY A 144 -7.69 10.50 6.24
C GLY A 144 -6.75 9.62 7.08
N LEU A 145 -6.10 8.62 6.48
CA LEU A 145 -5.28 7.65 7.22
C LEU A 145 -3.79 7.95 7.09
N ASP A 146 -3.06 7.65 8.16
CA ASP A 146 -1.60 7.79 8.20
C ASP A 146 -0.92 6.66 7.41
N GLY A 147 -0.93 6.77 6.08
CA GLY A 147 -0.13 5.91 5.22
C GLY A 147 -0.59 5.86 3.76
N PRO A 148 0.35 5.87 2.80
CA PRO A 148 0.00 5.84 1.38
C PRO A 148 -0.42 4.43 0.92
N ARG A 149 -0.41 3.40 1.79
CA ARG A 149 -0.74 2.02 1.41
C ARG A 149 -1.65 1.35 2.43
N LEU A 150 -2.66 0.65 1.92
CA LEU A 150 -3.62 -0.12 2.69
C LEU A 150 -3.88 -1.47 2.02
N ARG A 151 -4.23 -2.45 2.85
CA ARG A 151 -4.82 -3.70 2.42
C ARG A 151 -6.23 -3.80 2.97
N VAL A 152 -7.17 -4.28 2.16
CA VAL A 152 -8.52 -4.63 2.63
C VAL A 152 -8.82 -6.07 2.30
N CYS A 153 -9.21 -6.84 3.32
CA CYS A 153 -9.53 -8.26 3.19
C CYS A 153 -10.67 -8.60 4.15
N ASP A 154 -11.76 -9.15 3.63
CA ASP A 154 -13.00 -9.44 4.39
C ASP A 154 -13.50 -8.25 5.22
N GLY A 155 -13.50 -7.05 4.64
CA GLY A 155 -13.89 -5.81 5.33
C GLY A 155 -12.92 -5.30 6.41
N ARG A 156 -11.79 -5.98 6.68
CA ARG A 156 -10.74 -5.49 7.59
C ARG A 156 -9.79 -4.56 6.84
N PHE A 157 -9.54 -3.39 7.40
CA PHE A 157 -8.58 -2.43 6.88
C PHE A 157 -7.25 -2.61 7.61
N GLU A 158 -6.16 -2.76 6.86
CA GLU A 158 -4.83 -2.97 7.43
C GLU A 158 -3.83 -1.99 6.81
N VAL A 159 -2.86 -1.54 7.62
CA VAL A 159 -1.74 -0.72 7.16
C VAL A 159 -0.41 -1.45 7.36
N PRO A 160 0.58 -1.27 6.47
CA PRO A 160 1.87 -1.90 6.62
C PRO A 160 2.69 -1.17 7.70
N ARG A 161 3.17 -1.93 8.69
CA ARG A 161 4.10 -1.48 9.73
C ARG A 161 5.38 -2.29 9.67
N LEU A 162 6.50 -1.71 10.09
CA LEU A 162 7.75 -2.45 10.25
C LEU A 162 7.81 -3.01 11.67
N ALA A 163 8.03 -4.32 11.78
CA ALA A 163 8.31 -4.99 13.03
C ALA A 163 9.64 -5.74 12.92
N ARG A 164 10.33 -5.92 14.05
CA ARG A 164 11.49 -6.81 14.10
C ARG A 164 11.06 -8.24 13.79
N ALA A 165 11.80 -8.91 12.93
CA ALA A 165 11.64 -10.32 12.66
C ALA A 165 12.26 -11.09 13.84
N ASN A 166 11.52 -11.21 14.95
CA ASN A 166 12.05 -11.85 16.17
C ASN A 166 12.65 -13.24 15.88
N THR A 167 13.92 -13.40 16.24
CA THR A 167 14.50 -14.63 16.79
C THR A 167 13.71 -15.00 18.07
N PRO A 168 13.53 -16.28 18.44
CA PRO A 168 12.79 -16.63 19.66
C PRO A 168 13.48 -15.97 20.87
N GLU A 169 12.69 -15.35 21.75
CA GLU A 169 13.10 -14.67 23.00
C GLU A 169 13.69 -13.25 22.89
N SER A 170 12.89 -12.28 22.44
CA SER A 170 12.99 -10.91 22.98
C SER A 170 11.84 -10.68 23.95
N SER A 171 12.10 -10.92 25.24
CA SER A 171 11.18 -10.49 26.29
C SER A 171 11.03 -8.97 26.24
N PRO A 172 9.82 -8.41 26.42
CA PRO A 172 9.64 -6.96 26.47
C PRO A 172 10.51 -6.38 27.58
N LEU A 173 11.26 -5.32 27.24
CA LEU A 173 12.03 -4.55 28.22
C LEU A 173 11.05 -4.00 29.26
N THR A 174 11.12 -4.55 30.47
CA THR A 174 10.33 -4.08 31.61
C THR A 174 11.05 -2.87 32.19
N ILE A 175 10.33 -1.74 32.32
CA ILE A 175 10.88 -0.55 32.96
C ILE A 175 11.15 -0.89 34.43
N PRO A 176 12.39 -0.77 34.93
CA PRO A 176 12.68 -1.03 36.34
C PRO A 176 12.00 0.03 37.23
N ASP A 177 11.43 -0.40 38.35
CA ASP A 177 10.73 0.48 39.31
C ASP A 177 11.66 1.50 40.03
N SER A 178 12.98 1.44 39.78
CA SER A 178 13.97 2.34 40.37
C SER A 178 14.06 3.69 39.64
N ARG A 179 14.16 4.79 40.40
CA ARG A 179 14.22 6.20 39.91
C ARG A 179 15.54 6.63 39.24
N GLY A 180 16.28 5.70 38.62
CA GLY A 180 17.57 6.01 38.02
C GLY A 180 18.02 4.95 37.03
N TRP A 181 17.23 4.73 35.98
CA TRP A 181 17.61 3.83 34.90
C TRP A 181 18.24 4.62 33.74
N LEU A 182 19.31 4.05 33.18
CA LEU A 182 19.92 4.49 31.94
C LEU A 182 19.67 3.41 30.90
N LEU A 183 19.08 3.78 29.76
CA LEU A 183 18.95 2.87 28.63
C LEU A 183 20.28 2.84 27.87
N GLU A 184 21.07 1.80 28.12
CA GLU A 184 22.29 1.58 27.35
C GLU A 184 21.96 0.81 26.08
N GLN A 185 22.29 1.39 24.93
CA GLN A 185 22.39 0.61 23.70
C GLN A 185 23.72 -0.13 23.74
N SER A 186 23.68 -1.45 23.77
CA SER A 186 24.86 -2.29 23.68
C SER A 186 25.61 -1.99 22.39
N ARG A 187 26.69 -1.20 22.46
CA ARG A 187 27.65 -1.08 21.37
C ARG A 187 28.40 -2.39 21.26
N ARG A 188 28.28 -3.05 20.11
CA ARG A 188 29.14 -4.20 19.78
C ARG A 188 30.59 -3.73 19.76
N VAL A 189 31.37 -4.16 20.74
CA VAL A 189 32.84 -4.11 20.67
C VAL A 189 33.26 -5.28 19.78
N GLY A 190 33.76 -4.97 18.60
CA GLY A 190 34.34 -5.96 17.69
C GLY A 190 35.73 -6.40 18.16
N PRO A 191 36.18 -7.60 17.76
CA PRO A 191 37.49 -8.15 18.14
C PRO A 191 38.67 -7.40 17.49
#